data_AF-L1Q9R0-F1
#
_entry.id   AF-L1Q9R0-F1
#
_cell.length_a   1.000
_cell.length_b   1.000
_cell.length_c   1.000
_cell.angle_alpha   90.00
_cell.angle_beta   90.00
_cell.angle_gamma   90.00
#
_symmetry.space_group_name_H-M   'P 1'
#
loop_
_entity.id
_entity.type
_entity.pdbx_description
1 polymer ?
#
loop_
_entity_poly.entity_id
_entity_poly.type
_entity_poly.pdbx_seq_one_letter_code
_entity_poly.pdbx_strand_id
1 'polypeptide(L)'
;MREEFEKIQVAKSNLMKKNGNTPDITSSDTTYTHSGASWQGPYFPPEKFAVERMVDGDLSTKAWFADNQNIGDEILFSFPQELNMSKIQIIQPEEVGEDMISKADVEVKSANGDWIKVGELSSSEGRDKTIYFDETLVQYVRIVIKEDLSKWYQIAEVYFTYEQIQESNVLKDMILEAEKLNIESKNKSLISNMVDALIEAQKAYIKNSIDTEDIESKLRKAIDAIDNEIEEIFTEHLKLAVEEAKNITEDELLNIVPAVVSEFKEALKEAEELLALSNVTQEQINNSFDRLSKVMQMLSFEKGNKETLISLIDRIEKLNEKEYISETWSKLQEKLSFAISIVKHENVLKDDVMKSYEELLRSFLELRLKPSKDKLQELISKAEKIDKNRYTENSLKVLDKALEKARGVFSNEESIEKEILEANKNLELALNNLVEKESSNINNSESENNSNSITENNVNNNINKNENIIASTTSKGNTSNTISKGNKLPNTGGRSNVAALLFASTITVIGSLIAKKKR
;
A
#
# COMPACT_ATOMS: atom_id res chain seq x y z
N MET A 1 28.07 5.37 8.95
CA MET A 1 28.07 4.73 7.62
C MET A 1 28.02 5.72 6.47
N ARG A 2 26.91 6.46 6.19
CA ARG A 2 26.87 7.35 5.00
C ARG A 2 27.99 8.40 5.01
N GLU A 3 28.25 9.03 6.18
CA GLU A 3 29.41 9.92 6.35
C GLU A 3 30.79 9.23 6.26
N GLU A 4 30.89 7.95 6.60
CA GLU A 4 32.16 7.19 6.50
C GLU A 4 32.42 6.77 5.07
N PHE A 5 31.37 6.39 4.33
CA PHE A 5 31.42 6.16 2.89
C PHE A 5 31.77 7.45 2.14
N GLU A 6 31.15 8.58 2.46
CA GLU A 6 31.53 9.91 1.94
C GLU A 6 32.99 10.24 2.24
N LYS A 7 33.46 10.04 3.49
CA LYS A 7 34.87 10.24 3.86
C LYS A 7 35.83 9.32 3.07
N ILE A 8 35.40 8.09 2.75
CA ILE A 8 36.16 7.16 1.91
C ILE A 8 36.15 7.60 0.44
N GLN A 9 35.01 8.05 -0.12
CA GLN A 9 34.95 8.58 -1.50
C GLN A 9 35.78 9.87 -1.65
N VAL A 10 35.80 10.74 -0.63
CA VAL A 10 36.65 11.95 -0.59
C VAL A 10 38.13 11.61 -0.40
N ALA A 11 38.47 10.61 0.41
CA ALA A 11 39.84 10.10 0.50
C ALA A 11 40.29 9.47 -0.83
N LYS A 12 39.38 8.80 -1.54
CA LYS A 12 39.58 8.17 -2.85
C LYS A 12 39.75 9.17 -3.99
N SER A 13 38.99 10.28 -4.01
CA SER A 13 39.24 11.36 -4.99
C SER A 13 40.63 11.99 -4.82
N ASN A 14 41.17 11.96 -3.59
CA ASN A 14 42.53 12.42 -3.28
C ASN A 14 43.62 11.36 -3.56
N LEU A 15 43.25 10.14 -3.96
CA LEU A 15 44.17 9.05 -4.33
C LEU A 15 44.35 8.88 -5.85
N MET A 16 43.48 9.48 -6.67
CA MET A 16 43.79 9.73 -8.07
C MET A 16 44.85 10.84 -8.15
N LYS A 17 46.12 10.45 -8.35
CA LYS A 17 47.19 11.40 -8.73
C LYS A 17 46.72 12.19 -9.97
N LYS A 18 47.08 13.48 -10.06
CA LYS A 18 47.26 14.14 -11.39
C LYS A 18 48.05 13.17 -12.26
N ASN A 19 47.64 12.93 -13.51
CA ASN A 19 48.24 11.95 -14.44
C ASN A 19 49.73 11.76 -14.16
N GLY A 20 50.12 10.57 -13.68
CA GLY A 20 51.40 10.30 -13.01
C GLY A 20 52.67 10.39 -13.87
N ASN A 21 52.57 11.09 -15.00
CA ASN A 21 53.54 11.26 -16.05
C ASN A 21 54.01 12.74 -16.15
N THR A 22 53.91 13.52 -15.07
CA THR A 22 54.67 14.77 -14.96
C THR A 22 56.16 14.41 -14.92
N PRO A 23 57.01 14.98 -15.81
CA PRO A 23 58.43 14.66 -15.80
C PRO A 23 59.15 15.35 -14.64
N ASP A 24 60.16 14.68 -14.08
CA ASP A 24 61.18 15.33 -13.27
C ASP A 24 62.09 16.15 -14.20
N ILE A 25 62.38 17.41 -13.85
CA ILE A 25 63.13 18.33 -14.71
C ILE A 25 64.47 18.68 -14.08
N THR A 26 65.54 18.57 -14.87
CA THR A 26 66.88 19.05 -14.52
C THR A 26 67.44 19.93 -15.63
N SER A 27 68.47 20.73 -15.31
CA SER A 27 69.18 21.56 -16.27
C SER A 27 70.67 21.64 -15.92
N SER A 28 71.54 21.71 -16.93
CA SER A 28 72.98 21.95 -16.73
C SER A 28 73.24 23.35 -16.19
N ASP A 29 72.52 24.34 -16.72
CA ASP A 29 72.44 25.68 -16.17
C ASP A 29 71.50 25.65 -14.96
N THR A 30 72.08 25.83 -13.77
CA THR A 30 71.36 25.88 -12.49
C THR A 30 71.04 27.31 -12.02
N THR A 31 71.30 28.33 -12.84
CA THR A 31 71.19 29.74 -12.46
C THR A 31 69.78 30.21 -12.11
N TYR A 32 68.74 29.47 -12.56
CA TYR A 32 67.35 29.64 -12.12
C TYR A 32 67.16 29.52 -10.59
N THR A 33 68.15 29.00 -9.86
CA THR A 33 68.17 28.88 -8.39
C THR A 33 69.09 29.89 -7.67
N HIS A 34 69.76 30.82 -8.37
CA HIS A 34 70.80 31.63 -7.74
C HIS A 34 70.30 32.62 -6.68
N SER A 35 70.62 32.29 -5.42
CA SER A 35 70.54 33.21 -4.28
C SER A 35 71.80 33.10 -3.42
N GLY A 36 72.52 34.19 -3.18
CA GLY A 36 73.72 34.18 -2.33
C GLY A 36 74.50 35.50 -2.30
N ALA A 37 75.24 35.74 -1.20
CA ALA A 37 75.93 37.01 -0.94
C ALA A 37 77.18 37.28 -1.81
N SER A 38 77.60 36.32 -2.63
CA SER A 38 78.73 36.43 -3.57
C SER A 38 78.31 36.71 -5.02
N TRP A 39 77.01 36.72 -5.32
CA TRP A 39 76.46 37.03 -6.64
C TRP A 39 76.27 38.55 -6.78
N GLN A 40 76.75 39.14 -7.88
CA GLN A 40 76.62 40.58 -8.15
C GLN A 40 75.44 40.94 -9.06
N GLY A 41 74.66 39.95 -9.51
CA GLY A 41 73.43 40.15 -10.29
C GLY A 41 72.17 40.33 -9.42
N PRO A 42 70.99 40.51 -10.05
CA PRO A 42 69.71 40.59 -9.35
C PRO A 42 69.41 39.31 -8.55
N TYR A 43 68.61 39.45 -7.47
CA TYR A 43 68.12 38.29 -6.72
C TYR A 43 67.01 37.57 -7.50
N PHE A 44 67.23 36.30 -7.83
CA PHE A 44 66.23 35.43 -8.43
C PHE A 44 65.63 34.51 -7.36
N PRO A 45 64.34 34.64 -7.00
CA PRO A 45 63.70 33.71 -6.06
C PRO A 45 63.60 32.33 -6.74
N PRO A 46 64.22 31.27 -6.19
CA PRO A 46 64.19 29.94 -6.81
C PRO A 46 62.76 29.45 -7.01
N GLU A 47 61.88 29.71 -6.03
CA GLU A 47 60.45 29.38 -6.07
C GLU A 47 59.67 30.09 -7.18
N LYS A 48 60.20 31.14 -7.84
CA LYS A 48 59.49 31.94 -8.85
C LYS A 48 59.83 31.54 -10.28
N PHE A 49 61.10 31.20 -10.54
CA PHE A 49 61.64 30.94 -11.88
C PHE A 49 62.17 29.52 -12.06
N ALA A 50 61.70 28.61 -11.18
CA ALA A 50 62.05 27.21 -11.15
C ALA A 50 61.76 26.47 -12.46
N VAL A 51 62.49 25.39 -12.74
CA VAL A 51 62.28 24.57 -13.95
C VAL A 51 60.88 23.94 -14.01
N GLU A 52 60.26 23.69 -12.86
CA GLU A 52 58.91 23.14 -12.71
C GLU A 52 57.83 24.07 -13.28
N ARG A 53 58.14 25.36 -13.53
CA ARG A 53 57.23 26.27 -14.25
C ARG A 53 56.96 25.82 -15.68
N MET A 54 57.90 25.13 -16.31
CA MET A 54 57.75 24.66 -17.70
C MET A 54 56.71 23.55 -17.87
N VAL A 55 56.03 23.09 -16.81
CA VAL A 55 55.01 22.01 -16.86
C VAL A 55 53.85 22.25 -15.89
N ASP A 56 53.66 23.47 -15.38
CA ASP A 56 52.63 23.75 -14.36
C ASP A 56 51.24 24.10 -14.94
N GLY A 57 51.17 24.41 -16.23
CA GLY A 57 49.96 24.77 -16.97
C GLY A 57 49.65 26.28 -16.98
N ASP A 58 50.50 27.12 -16.40
CA ASP A 58 50.29 28.56 -16.27
C ASP A 58 51.28 29.38 -17.10
N LEU A 59 50.81 29.81 -18.28
CA LEU A 59 51.53 30.66 -19.24
C LEU A 59 51.94 32.04 -18.67
N SER A 60 51.48 32.43 -17.49
CA SER A 60 51.94 33.64 -16.80
C SER A 60 53.21 33.42 -15.96
N THR A 61 53.60 32.17 -15.75
CA THR A 61 54.88 31.80 -15.13
C THR A 61 55.94 31.46 -16.18
N LYS A 62 57.18 31.22 -15.73
CA LYS A 62 58.30 30.83 -16.59
C LYS A 62 59.47 30.26 -15.79
N ALA A 63 60.20 29.31 -16.38
CA ALA A 63 61.59 29.11 -16.03
C ALA A 63 62.43 30.24 -16.63
N TRP A 64 63.40 30.77 -15.86
CA TRP A 64 64.31 31.81 -16.33
C TRP A 64 65.73 31.49 -15.89
N PHE A 65 66.56 31.22 -16.87
CA PHE A 65 67.97 30.90 -16.73
C PHE A 65 68.76 32.20 -16.88
N ALA A 66 69.53 32.53 -15.84
CA ALA A 66 70.27 33.78 -15.68
C ALA A 66 71.77 33.64 -16.00
N ASP A 67 72.15 32.68 -16.86
CA ASP A 67 73.45 32.62 -17.54
C ASP A 67 73.32 32.90 -19.04
N ASN A 68 74.46 33.03 -19.73
CA ASN A 68 74.48 33.01 -21.19
C ASN A 68 73.95 31.68 -21.72
N GLN A 69 73.36 31.68 -22.91
CA GLN A 69 73.12 30.45 -23.67
C GLN A 69 74.48 29.94 -24.18
N ASN A 70 75.00 28.83 -23.66
CA ASN A 70 76.25 28.23 -24.13
C ASN A 70 75.98 26.92 -24.89
N ILE A 71 76.75 26.65 -25.93
CA ILE A 71 76.62 25.41 -26.72
C ILE A 71 76.81 24.19 -25.81
N GLY A 72 75.79 23.34 -25.77
CA GLY A 72 75.77 22.13 -24.95
C GLY A 72 75.01 22.26 -23.63
N ASP A 73 74.54 23.45 -23.26
CA ASP A 73 73.59 23.58 -22.15
C ASP A 73 72.31 22.79 -22.45
N GLU A 74 71.86 21.97 -21.49
CA GLU A 74 70.72 21.08 -21.67
C GLU A 74 69.67 21.22 -20.55
N ILE A 75 68.40 21.17 -20.94
CA ILE A 75 67.24 20.98 -20.06
C ILE A 75 66.70 19.58 -20.33
N LEU A 76 66.63 18.73 -19.31
CA LEU A 76 66.21 17.33 -19.39
C LEU A 76 64.89 17.11 -18.64
N PHE A 77 63.89 16.58 -19.35
CA PHE A 77 62.61 16.12 -18.83
C PHE A 77 62.63 14.59 -18.75
N SER A 78 62.52 14.03 -17.55
CA SER A 78 62.57 12.59 -17.27
C SER A 78 61.21 12.07 -16.85
N PHE A 79 60.58 11.24 -17.69
CA PHE A 79 59.28 10.66 -17.39
C PHE A 79 59.40 9.41 -16.50
N PRO A 80 58.50 9.21 -15.52
CA PRO A 80 58.51 8.03 -14.64
C PRO A 80 58.38 6.68 -15.37
N GLN A 81 57.84 6.68 -16.58
CA GLN A 81 57.63 5.52 -17.45
C GLN A 81 57.79 5.93 -18.92
N GLU A 82 58.00 4.95 -19.81
CA GLU A 82 57.98 5.17 -21.26
C GLU A 82 56.56 5.49 -21.77
N LEU A 83 56.48 6.43 -22.71
CA LEU A 83 55.26 6.98 -23.30
C LEU A 83 55.36 6.99 -24.82
N ASN A 84 54.26 6.74 -25.53
CA ASN A 84 54.22 6.86 -26.98
C ASN A 84 53.97 8.32 -27.38
N MET A 85 55.04 9.09 -27.58
CA MET A 85 54.98 10.53 -27.84
C MET A 85 54.99 10.84 -29.33
N SER A 86 54.22 11.86 -29.73
CA SER A 86 54.10 12.30 -31.14
C SER A 86 54.10 13.83 -31.33
N LYS A 87 54.01 14.61 -30.24
CA LYS A 87 54.10 16.07 -30.29
C LYS A 87 54.80 16.64 -29.07
N ILE A 88 55.67 17.63 -29.29
CA ILE A 88 56.22 18.51 -28.27
C ILE A 88 55.91 19.95 -28.68
N GLN A 89 55.37 20.75 -27.77
CA GLN A 89 55.15 22.18 -27.97
C GLN A 89 55.89 22.95 -26.88
N ILE A 90 56.80 23.83 -27.28
CA ILE A 90 57.60 24.69 -26.38
C ILE A 90 57.15 26.13 -26.59
N ILE A 91 56.80 26.81 -25.50
CA ILE A 91 56.31 28.18 -25.48
C ILE A 91 57.27 29.00 -24.65
N GLN A 92 57.72 30.15 -25.18
CA GLN A 92 58.48 31.13 -24.40
C GLN A 92 57.56 32.31 -24.04
N PRO A 93 57.87 33.13 -23.01
CA PRO A 93 56.96 34.17 -22.51
C PRO A 93 56.66 35.26 -23.54
N GLU A 94 55.48 35.89 -23.48
CA GLU A 94 55.09 36.90 -24.48
C GLU A 94 56.12 38.03 -24.64
N GLU A 95 56.64 38.50 -23.50
CA GLU A 95 57.67 39.54 -23.37
C GLU A 95 59.10 38.96 -23.25
N VAL A 96 59.42 37.86 -23.95
CA VAL A 96 60.74 37.21 -23.87
C VAL A 96 61.90 38.12 -24.32
N GLY A 97 61.67 39.00 -25.29
CA GLY A 97 62.63 40.01 -25.73
C GLY A 97 63.96 39.41 -26.23
N GLU A 98 65.07 39.91 -25.68
CA GLU A 98 66.42 39.43 -26.02
C GLU A 98 66.78 38.08 -25.37
N ASP A 99 65.99 37.60 -24.40
CA ASP A 99 66.21 36.33 -23.71
C ASP A 99 65.52 35.15 -24.44
N MET A 100 65.34 35.26 -25.75
CA MET A 100 64.78 34.20 -26.57
C MET A 100 65.89 33.20 -26.91
N ILE A 101 65.59 31.90 -26.86
CA ILE A 101 66.55 30.86 -27.24
C ILE A 101 66.98 31.08 -28.70
N SER A 102 68.28 31.31 -28.94
CA SER A 102 68.80 31.61 -30.27
C SER A 102 68.70 30.38 -31.17
N LYS A 103 69.23 29.25 -30.68
CA LYS A 103 69.13 27.96 -31.33
C LYS A 103 69.27 26.80 -30.34
N ALA A 104 68.37 25.82 -30.42
CA ALA A 104 68.47 24.58 -29.65
C ALA A 104 67.91 23.38 -30.43
N ASP A 105 68.46 22.19 -30.22
CA ASP A 105 67.86 20.95 -30.71
C ASP A 105 66.90 20.40 -29.65
N VAL A 106 65.79 19.81 -30.10
CA VAL A 106 64.85 19.05 -29.26
C VAL A 106 65.02 17.58 -29.60
N GLU A 107 65.41 16.79 -28.61
CA GLU A 107 65.81 15.39 -28.76
C GLU A 107 65.00 14.51 -27.80
N VAL A 108 64.66 13.29 -28.22
CA VAL A 108 63.92 12.30 -27.41
C VAL A 108 64.67 10.98 -27.33
N LYS A 109 64.42 10.20 -26.27
CA LYS A 109 65.00 8.86 -26.06
C LYS A 109 64.06 7.95 -25.28
N SER A 110 64.05 6.67 -25.59
CA SER A 110 63.52 5.60 -24.72
C SER A 110 64.48 5.34 -23.54
N ALA A 111 64.14 4.43 -22.62
CA ALA A 111 64.99 4.07 -21.47
C ALA A 111 66.41 3.66 -21.89
N ASN A 112 66.48 2.81 -22.93
CA ASN A 112 67.72 2.15 -23.38
C ASN A 112 68.14 2.52 -24.82
N GLY A 113 67.45 3.44 -25.48
CA GLY A 113 67.73 3.84 -26.87
C GLY A 113 68.88 4.84 -27.03
N ASP A 114 69.04 5.36 -28.24
CA ASP A 114 69.91 6.49 -28.58
C ASP A 114 69.09 7.78 -28.77
N TRP A 115 69.70 8.94 -28.53
CA TRP A 115 69.02 10.23 -28.69
C TRP A 115 68.64 10.50 -30.15
N ILE A 116 67.35 10.81 -30.38
CA ILE A 116 66.77 11.12 -31.69
C ILE A 116 66.37 12.59 -31.70
N LYS A 117 66.95 13.40 -32.60
CA LYS A 117 66.49 14.78 -32.82
C LYS A 117 65.12 14.76 -33.51
N VAL A 118 64.11 15.31 -32.85
CA VAL A 118 62.73 15.43 -33.37
C VAL A 118 62.41 16.83 -33.89
N GLY A 119 63.16 17.85 -33.47
CA GLY A 119 63.02 19.21 -34.00
C GLY A 119 64.09 20.16 -33.49
N GLU A 120 63.89 21.46 -33.75
CA GLU A 120 64.76 22.54 -33.28
C GLU A 120 63.97 23.80 -32.94
N LEU A 121 64.51 24.59 -32.02
CA LEU A 121 64.15 25.98 -31.76
C LEU A 121 65.10 26.89 -32.54
N SER A 122 64.59 27.95 -33.14
CA SER A 122 65.39 29.04 -33.68
C SER A 122 64.68 30.37 -33.47
N SER A 123 65.41 31.37 -32.97
CA SER A 123 64.94 32.76 -32.84
C SER A 123 64.41 33.35 -34.15
N SER A 124 64.86 32.84 -35.30
CA SER A 124 64.42 33.26 -36.64
C SER A 124 63.05 32.70 -37.07
N GLU A 125 62.58 31.62 -36.43
CA GLU A 125 61.31 30.94 -36.76
C GLU A 125 60.14 31.36 -35.86
N GLY A 126 60.40 32.24 -34.90
CA GLY A 126 59.44 32.70 -33.91
C GLY A 126 59.62 32.06 -32.54
N ARG A 127 58.82 32.57 -31.60
CA ARG A 127 58.97 32.30 -30.16
C ARG A 127 58.50 30.90 -29.75
N ASP A 128 57.34 30.49 -30.26
CA ASP A 128 56.65 29.28 -29.84
C ASP A 128 56.81 28.21 -30.94
N LYS A 129 57.29 27.02 -30.57
CA LYS A 129 57.53 25.93 -31.51
C LYS A 129 56.59 24.77 -31.21
N THR A 130 55.88 24.28 -32.23
CA THR A 130 55.23 22.97 -32.17
C THR A 130 55.96 22.01 -33.09
N ILE A 131 56.38 20.88 -32.54
CA ILE A 131 57.14 19.83 -33.20
C ILE A 131 56.24 18.60 -33.26
N TYR A 132 56.02 18.09 -34.47
CA TYR A 132 55.30 16.83 -34.72
C TYR A 132 56.30 15.80 -35.22
N PHE A 133 56.19 14.56 -34.73
CA PHE A 133 57.04 13.43 -35.12
C PHE A 133 56.23 12.14 -35.09
N ASP A 134 56.73 11.10 -35.77
CA ASP A 134 56.12 9.78 -35.74
C ASP A 134 56.04 9.25 -34.31
N GLU A 135 54.99 8.50 -33.99
CA GLU A 135 54.75 7.96 -32.65
C GLU A 135 55.97 7.15 -32.16
N THR A 136 56.67 7.68 -31.16
CA THR A 136 57.97 7.19 -30.69
C THR A 136 57.89 6.88 -29.21
N LEU A 137 58.51 5.77 -28.79
CA LEU A 137 58.63 5.38 -27.40
C LEU A 137 59.67 6.27 -26.69
N VAL A 138 59.22 7.08 -25.72
CA VAL A 138 60.00 8.13 -25.06
C VAL A 138 59.92 8.02 -23.54
N GLN A 139 61.06 8.00 -22.86
CA GLN A 139 61.18 8.25 -21.42
C GLN A 139 61.89 9.58 -21.12
N TYR A 140 62.73 10.07 -22.03
CA TYR A 140 63.52 11.28 -21.84
C TYR A 140 63.32 12.23 -23.02
N VAL A 141 63.08 13.51 -22.71
CA VAL A 141 63.13 14.59 -23.70
C VAL A 141 64.16 15.61 -23.22
N ARG A 142 64.99 16.13 -24.13
CA ARG A 142 65.87 17.25 -23.81
C ARG A 142 65.84 18.36 -24.84
N ILE A 143 66.10 19.57 -24.37
CA ILE A 143 66.36 20.76 -25.17
C ILE A 143 67.84 21.07 -24.98
N VAL A 144 68.63 21.13 -26.05
CA VAL A 144 70.09 21.33 -25.99
C VAL A 144 70.47 22.55 -26.82
N ILE A 145 71.07 23.57 -26.20
CA ILE A 145 71.53 24.80 -26.87
C ILE A 145 72.61 24.46 -27.92
N LYS A 146 72.49 25.06 -29.12
CA LYS A 146 73.38 24.83 -30.28
C LYS A 146 74.02 26.10 -30.85
N GLU A 147 73.84 27.25 -30.19
CA GLU A 147 74.45 28.52 -30.57
C GLU A 147 74.76 29.35 -29.32
N ASP A 148 75.99 29.88 -29.22
CA ASP A 148 76.39 30.73 -28.10
C ASP A 148 75.74 32.11 -28.23
N LEU A 149 75.04 32.56 -27.20
CA LEU A 149 74.48 33.91 -27.11
C LEU A 149 74.68 34.47 -25.70
N SER A 150 75.30 35.66 -25.61
CA SER A 150 75.50 36.38 -24.34
C SER A 150 74.22 37.07 -23.83
N LYS A 151 73.16 36.27 -23.67
CA LYS A 151 71.83 36.60 -23.18
C LYS A 151 71.30 35.44 -22.35
N TRP A 152 70.41 35.79 -21.42
CA TRP A 152 69.63 34.84 -20.64
C TRP A 152 68.64 34.07 -21.52
N TYR A 153 67.93 33.11 -20.95
CA TYR A 153 66.88 32.40 -21.68
C TYR A 153 65.68 32.02 -20.82
N GLN A 154 64.51 31.96 -21.45
CA GLN A 154 63.23 31.80 -20.78
C GLN A 154 62.36 30.76 -21.49
N ILE A 155 61.69 29.90 -20.74
CA ILE A 155 60.63 29.01 -21.25
C ILE A 155 59.43 29.17 -20.33
N ALA A 156 58.26 29.45 -20.91
CA ALA A 156 57.01 29.53 -20.18
C ALA A 156 56.48 28.13 -19.87
N GLU A 157 56.32 27.29 -20.90
CA GLU A 157 55.56 26.04 -20.82
C GLU A 157 56.01 25.04 -21.90
N VAL A 158 55.94 23.74 -21.60
CA VAL A 158 56.29 22.64 -22.50
C VAL A 158 55.22 21.56 -22.45
N TYR A 159 54.35 21.56 -23.46
CA TYR A 159 53.31 20.54 -23.61
C TYR A 159 53.80 19.33 -24.39
N PHE A 160 53.63 18.16 -23.79
CA PHE A 160 53.85 16.86 -24.43
C PHE A 160 52.50 16.27 -24.85
N THR A 161 52.40 15.73 -26.06
CA THR A 161 51.26 14.90 -26.48
C THR A 161 51.76 13.48 -26.74
N TYR A 162 51.16 12.55 -26.01
CA TYR A 162 51.46 11.13 -26.06
C TYR A 162 50.17 10.33 -25.88
N GLU A 163 50.11 9.15 -26.49
CA GLU A 163 49.21 8.12 -25.99
C GLU A 163 49.89 7.45 -24.79
N GLN A 164 49.19 7.42 -23.66
CA GLN A 164 49.63 6.57 -22.55
C GLN A 164 49.44 5.12 -23.01
N ILE A 165 50.52 4.33 -23.00
CA ILE A 165 50.42 2.87 -23.13
C ILE A 165 49.40 2.42 -22.07
N GLN A 166 48.24 1.94 -22.50
CA GLN A 166 47.15 1.60 -21.60
C GLN A 166 47.64 0.52 -20.63
N GLU A 167 47.83 0.89 -19.36
CA GLU A 167 47.87 -0.08 -18.27
C GLU A 167 46.48 -0.71 -18.14
N SER A 168 46.23 -1.70 -19.00
CA SER A 168 45.24 -2.75 -18.79
C SER A 168 45.84 -3.73 -17.79
N ASN A 169 45.79 -3.36 -16.51
CA ASN A 169 46.03 -4.29 -15.42
C ASN A 169 44.67 -4.74 -14.84
N VAL A 170 44.56 -6.03 -14.55
CA VAL A 170 43.32 -6.69 -14.12
C VAL A 170 42.79 -6.06 -12.83
N LEU A 171 43.71 -5.69 -11.93
CA LEU A 171 43.43 -4.99 -10.68
C LEU A 171 42.62 -3.69 -10.86
N LYS A 172 42.93 -2.86 -11.87
CA LYS A 172 42.23 -1.59 -12.15
C LYS A 172 40.76 -1.80 -12.51
N ASP A 173 40.50 -2.75 -13.41
CA ASP A 173 39.14 -3.06 -13.86
C ASP A 173 38.30 -3.59 -12.69
N MET A 174 38.91 -4.40 -11.82
CA MET A 174 38.27 -4.91 -10.60
C MET A 174 38.02 -3.85 -9.53
N ILE A 175 38.91 -2.87 -9.37
CA ILE A 175 38.67 -1.69 -8.51
C ILE A 175 37.46 -0.91 -9.06
N LEU A 176 37.41 -0.65 -10.37
CA LEU A 176 36.30 0.06 -11.00
C LEU A 176 34.96 -0.70 -10.98
N GLU A 177 34.99 -2.03 -10.93
CA GLU A 177 33.84 -2.91 -10.76
C GLU A 177 33.28 -2.81 -9.33
N ALA A 178 34.11 -3.09 -8.33
CA ALA A 178 33.74 -2.99 -6.91
C ALA A 178 33.26 -1.60 -6.49
N GLU A 179 33.81 -0.54 -7.09
CA GLU A 179 33.39 0.84 -6.82
C GLU A 179 31.99 1.20 -7.36
N LYS A 180 31.45 0.41 -8.29
CA LYS A 180 30.12 0.61 -8.89
C LYS A 180 29.04 -0.29 -8.28
N LEU A 181 29.41 -1.20 -7.38
CA LEU A 181 28.48 -2.16 -6.78
C LEU A 181 27.40 -1.45 -5.95
N ASN A 182 26.15 -1.93 -6.05
CA ASN A 182 25.07 -1.44 -5.21
C ASN A 182 25.12 -2.10 -3.83
N ILE A 183 25.37 -1.29 -2.80
CA ILE A 183 25.52 -1.73 -1.40
C ILE A 183 24.39 -1.28 -0.46
N GLU A 184 23.35 -0.56 -0.94
CA GLU A 184 22.39 0.11 -0.06
C GLU A 184 21.58 -0.83 0.86
N SER A 185 21.31 -2.06 0.41
CA SER A 185 20.57 -3.09 1.16
C SER A 185 21.41 -4.29 1.63
N LYS A 186 22.73 -4.25 1.41
CA LYS A 186 23.65 -5.39 1.59
C LYS A 186 24.17 -5.51 3.03
N ASN A 187 24.60 -6.72 3.43
CA ASN A 187 25.06 -7.00 4.78
C ASN A 187 26.32 -6.20 5.12
N LYS A 188 26.27 -5.46 6.23
CA LYS A 188 27.34 -4.57 6.71
C LYS A 188 28.69 -5.28 6.85
N SER A 189 28.70 -6.57 7.20
CA SER A 189 29.93 -7.36 7.31
C SER A 189 30.54 -7.66 5.93
N LEU A 190 29.72 -7.90 4.91
CA LEU A 190 30.20 -8.11 3.53
C LEU A 190 30.71 -6.79 2.94
N ILE A 191 29.97 -5.69 3.16
CA ILE A 191 30.40 -4.33 2.79
C ILE A 191 31.76 -3.99 3.41
N SER A 192 31.96 -4.28 4.70
CA SER A 192 33.26 -4.05 5.36
C SER A 192 34.39 -4.83 4.70
N ASN A 193 34.19 -6.14 4.44
CA ASN A 193 35.19 -6.99 3.81
C ASN A 193 35.55 -6.51 2.38
N MET A 194 34.58 -6.03 1.61
CA MET A 194 34.84 -5.43 0.29
C MET A 194 35.62 -4.11 0.40
N VAL A 195 35.27 -3.25 1.36
CA VAL A 195 36.00 -1.99 1.58
C VAL A 195 37.46 -2.24 1.96
N ASP A 196 37.73 -3.22 2.83
CA ASP A 196 39.10 -3.58 3.22
C ASP A 196 39.91 -4.12 2.01
N ALA A 197 39.32 -5.02 1.21
CA ALA A 197 39.96 -5.55 0.01
C ALA A 197 40.18 -4.47 -1.08
N LEU A 198 39.23 -3.55 -1.26
CA LEU A 198 39.36 -2.38 -2.13
C LEU A 198 40.53 -1.48 -1.70
N ILE A 199 40.71 -1.27 -0.40
CA ILE A 199 41.81 -0.46 0.13
C ILE A 199 43.17 -1.13 -0.11
N GLU A 200 43.29 -2.47 0.01
CA GLU A 200 44.51 -3.20 -0.37
C GLU A 200 44.79 -3.09 -1.88
N ALA A 201 43.77 -3.28 -2.72
CA ALA A 201 43.84 -3.16 -4.17
C ALA A 201 44.30 -1.76 -4.63
N GLN A 202 43.65 -0.70 -4.15
CA GLN A 202 44.03 0.68 -4.49
C GLN A 202 45.47 1.01 -4.04
N LYS A 203 45.91 0.52 -2.87
CA LYS A 203 47.30 0.70 -2.40
C LYS A 203 48.34 0.00 -3.30
N ALA A 204 48.03 -1.19 -3.81
CA ALA A 204 48.91 -1.93 -4.71
C ALA A 204 49.00 -1.27 -6.10
N TYR A 205 47.83 -0.85 -6.65
CA TYR A 205 47.74 -0.12 -7.91
C TYR A 205 48.55 1.19 -7.88
N ILE A 206 48.43 2.00 -6.82
CA ILE A 206 49.16 3.28 -6.67
C ILE A 206 50.69 3.11 -6.60
N LYS A 207 51.16 1.93 -6.18
CA LYS A 207 52.59 1.56 -6.08
C LYS A 207 53.15 0.93 -7.36
N ASN A 208 52.32 0.70 -8.39
CA ASN A 208 52.63 -0.11 -9.56
C ASN A 208 53.24 -1.49 -9.17
N SER A 209 52.59 -2.19 -8.24
CA SER A 209 53.00 -3.53 -7.81
C SER A 209 52.84 -4.53 -8.96
N ILE A 210 53.89 -5.31 -9.23
CA ILE A 210 53.87 -6.36 -10.27
C ILE A 210 53.27 -7.67 -9.72
N ASP A 211 53.35 -7.88 -8.41
CA ASP A 211 52.73 -9.00 -7.70
C ASP A 211 51.39 -8.51 -7.09
N THR A 212 50.28 -8.96 -7.68
CA THR A 212 48.92 -8.56 -7.32
C THR A 212 47.93 -9.73 -7.18
N GLU A 213 48.33 -10.97 -7.46
CA GLU A 213 47.41 -12.13 -7.59
C GLU A 213 46.56 -12.37 -6.33
N ASP A 214 47.15 -12.31 -5.14
CA ASP A 214 46.42 -12.48 -3.85
C ASP A 214 45.42 -11.33 -3.61
N ILE A 215 45.80 -10.12 -4.00
CA ILE A 215 45.00 -8.90 -3.80
C ILE A 215 43.80 -8.90 -4.75
N GLU A 216 44.03 -9.27 -6.01
CA GLU A 216 42.96 -9.54 -6.99
C GLU A 216 42.05 -10.67 -6.48
N SER A 217 42.60 -11.80 -6.03
CA SER A 217 41.81 -12.92 -5.51
C SER A 217 40.92 -12.53 -4.33
N LYS A 218 41.42 -11.73 -3.40
CA LYS A 218 40.64 -11.18 -2.26
C LYS A 218 39.55 -10.24 -2.72
N LEU A 219 39.86 -9.30 -3.60
CA LEU A 219 38.89 -8.33 -4.11
C LEU A 219 37.77 -9.02 -4.90
N ARG A 220 38.10 -9.98 -5.79
CA ARG A 220 37.11 -10.77 -6.53
C ARG A 220 36.16 -11.50 -5.58
N LYS A 221 36.69 -12.21 -4.59
CA LYS A 221 35.88 -12.91 -3.57
C LYS A 221 34.95 -11.96 -2.80
N ALA A 222 35.38 -10.73 -2.53
CA ALA A 222 34.55 -9.76 -1.81
C ALA A 222 33.46 -9.13 -2.69
N ILE A 223 33.75 -8.87 -3.97
CA ILE A 223 32.75 -8.51 -5.00
C ILE A 223 31.70 -9.61 -5.10
N ASP A 224 32.15 -10.84 -5.39
CA ASP A 224 31.28 -12.01 -5.61
C ASP A 224 30.41 -12.29 -4.37
N ALA A 225 30.93 -12.08 -3.16
CA ALA A 225 30.17 -12.27 -1.92
C ALA A 225 29.01 -11.26 -1.74
N ILE A 226 29.17 -10.02 -2.21
CA ILE A 226 28.09 -9.02 -2.16
C ILE A 226 27.11 -9.25 -3.32
N ASP A 227 27.57 -9.51 -4.54
CA ASP A 227 26.68 -9.75 -5.67
C ASP A 227 25.80 -11.00 -5.47
N ASN A 228 26.39 -12.08 -4.95
CA ASN A 228 25.67 -13.31 -4.60
C ASN A 228 24.98 -13.26 -3.21
N GLU A 229 24.97 -12.11 -2.52
CA GLU A 229 24.21 -11.96 -1.29
C GLU A 229 22.70 -12.01 -1.58
N ILE A 230 22.09 -13.16 -1.27
CA ILE A 230 20.65 -13.36 -1.21
C ILE A 230 20.12 -12.65 0.04
N GLU A 231 19.19 -11.72 -0.16
CA GLU A 231 18.50 -11.06 0.96
C GLU A 231 17.74 -12.11 1.79
N GLU A 232 18.03 -12.20 3.10
CA GLU A 232 17.40 -13.20 3.97
C GLU A 232 15.90 -12.88 4.15
N ILE A 233 15.05 -13.60 3.40
CA ILE A 233 13.60 -13.46 3.42
C ILE A 233 13.07 -14.00 4.75
N PHE A 234 12.38 -13.15 5.51
CA PHE A 234 11.80 -13.53 6.79
C PHE A 234 10.48 -14.26 6.56
N THR A 235 10.50 -15.60 6.62
CA THR A 235 9.35 -16.49 6.35
C THR A 235 8.63 -17.00 7.60
N GLU A 236 9.21 -16.85 8.79
CA GLU A 236 8.71 -17.51 10.03
C GLU A 236 7.26 -17.17 10.37
N HIS A 237 6.82 -15.95 10.11
CA HIS A 237 5.43 -15.55 10.35
C HIS A 237 4.41 -16.29 9.46
N LEU A 238 4.77 -16.55 8.20
CA LEU A 238 3.94 -17.35 7.29
C LEU A 238 3.96 -18.84 7.69
N LYS A 239 5.12 -19.37 8.12
CA LYS A 239 5.23 -20.74 8.65
C LYS A 239 4.32 -20.96 9.85
N LEU A 240 4.35 -20.05 10.84
CA LEU A 240 3.49 -20.11 12.03
C LEU A 240 2.00 -20.00 11.68
N ALA A 241 1.64 -19.17 10.70
CA ALA A 241 0.26 -19.07 10.23
C ALA A 241 -0.22 -20.37 9.53
N VAL A 242 0.65 -21.00 8.74
CA VAL A 242 0.37 -22.30 8.10
C VAL A 242 0.29 -23.44 9.13
N GLU A 243 1.14 -23.45 10.14
CA GLU A 243 1.10 -24.43 11.24
C GLU A 243 -0.22 -24.36 12.00
N GLU A 244 -0.63 -23.17 12.44
CA GLU A 244 -1.89 -23.00 13.17
C GLU A 244 -3.12 -23.15 12.25
N ALA A 245 -3.02 -22.85 10.95
CA ALA A 245 -4.06 -23.20 9.97
C ALA A 245 -4.26 -24.71 9.82
N LYS A 246 -3.19 -25.51 9.90
CA LYS A 246 -3.25 -26.97 9.86
C LYS A 246 -3.85 -27.60 11.13
N ASN A 247 -3.91 -26.86 12.22
CA ASN A 247 -4.60 -27.29 13.44
C ASN A 247 -6.14 -27.25 13.30
N ILE A 248 -6.67 -26.59 12.27
CA ILE A 248 -8.12 -26.49 12.01
C ILE A 248 -8.61 -27.75 11.30
N THR A 249 -9.57 -28.43 11.92
CA THR A 249 -10.12 -29.70 11.45
C THR A 249 -11.27 -29.51 10.46
N GLU A 250 -11.51 -30.51 9.59
CA GLU A 250 -12.64 -30.47 8.65
C GLU A 250 -14.00 -30.40 9.39
N ASP A 251 -14.10 -31.01 10.58
CA ASP A 251 -15.29 -30.94 11.44
C ASP A 251 -15.59 -29.52 11.94
N GLU A 252 -14.56 -28.72 12.25
CA GLU A 252 -14.72 -27.31 12.60
C GLU A 252 -15.20 -26.48 11.39
N LEU A 253 -14.75 -26.82 10.18
CA LEU A 253 -15.17 -26.18 8.94
C LEU A 253 -16.62 -26.50 8.55
N LEU A 254 -17.20 -27.62 9.02
CA LEU A 254 -18.58 -28.01 8.69
C LEU A 254 -19.62 -26.94 9.03
N ASN A 255 -19.40 -26.16 10.09
CA ASN A 255 -20.35 -25.13 10.53
C ASN A 255 -20.09 -23.75 9.93
N ILE A 256 -19.07 -23.58 9.09
CA ILE A 256 -18.64 -22.28 8.56
C ILE A 256 -19.28 -22.02 7.18
N VAL A 257 -19.45 -20.74 6.84
CA VAL A 257 -19.95 -20.29 5.53
C VAL A 257 -19.10 -20.88 4.38
N PRO A 258 -19.70 -21.54 3.36
CA PRO A 258 -18.96 -22.23 2.30
C PRO A 258 -17.91 -21.38 1.57
N ALA A 259 -18.23 -20.12 1.24
CA ALA A 259 -17.28 -19.21 0.60
C ALA A 259 -16.01 -18.95 1.45
N VAL A 260 -16.14 -18.90 2.78
CA VAL A 260 -15.01 -18.73 3.69
C VAL A 260 -14.17 -20.01 3.74
N VAL A 261 -14.81 -21.19 3.75
CA VAL A 261 -14.11 -22.48 3.72
C VAL A 261 -13.30 -22.65 2.42
N SER A 262 -13.83 -22.21 1.28
CA SER A 262 -13.09 -22.22 0.00
C SER A 262 -11.86 -21.32 0.05
N GLU A 263 -12.05 -20.05 0.42
CA GLU A 263 -10.95 -19.08 0.53
C GLU A 263 -9.88 -19.51 1.56
N PHE A 264 -10.28 -20.17 2.66
CA PHE A 264 -9.35 -20.70 3.66
C PHE A 264 -8.46 -21.79 3.08
N LYS A 265 -9.05 -22.76 2.37
CA LYS A 265 -8.30 -23.85 1.74
C LYS A 265 -7.40 -23.36 0.60
N GLU A 266 -7.84 -22.35 -0.16
CA GLU A 266 -7.03 -21.72 -1.20
C GLU A 266 -5.86 -20.89 -0.63
N ALA A 267 -6.10 -20.08 0.40
CA ALA A 267 -5.06 -19.26 1.03
C ALA A 267 -4.01 -20.13 1.76
N LEU A 268 -4.44 -21.22 2.42
CA LEU A 268 -3.52 -22.17 3.04
C LEU A 268 -2.63 -22.85 1.98
N LYS A 269 -3.22 -23.32 0.88
CA LYS A 269 -2.48 -23.93 -0.23
C LYS A 269 -1.46 -22.97 -0.85
N GLU A 270 -1.85 -21.72 -1.10
CA GLU A 270 -0.94 -20.69 -1.63
C GLU A 270 0.24 -20.44 -0.69
N ALA A 271 -0.02 -20.35 0.62
CA ALA A 271 1.01 -20.15 1.63
C ALA A 271 1.99 -21.34 1.71
N GLU A 272 1.50 -22.58 1.59
CA GLU A 272 2.35 -23.77 1.50
C GLU A 272 3.20 -23.78 0.22
N GLU A 273 2.61 -23.44 -0.93
CA GLU A 273 3.31 -23.37 -2.23
C GLU A 273 4.40 -22.29 -2.21
N LEU A 274 4.14 -21.11 -1.63
CA LEU A 274 5.13 -20.05 -1.45
C LEU A 274 6.27 -20.44 -0.51
N LEU A 275 5.99 -21.16 0.59
CA LEU A 275 7.02 -21.65 1.50
C LEU A 275 7.90 -22.76 0.90
N ALA A 276 7.47 -23.41 -0.17
CA ALA A 276 8.23 -24.42 -0.89
C ALA A 276 9.11 -23.86 -2.03
N LEU A 277 8.91 -22.60 -2.43
CA LEU A 277 9.66 -21.96 -3.51
C LEU A 277 11.02 -21.42 -3.03
N SER A 278 12.06 -21.61 -3.85
CA SER A 278 13.43 -21.15 -3.56
C SER A 278 13.69 -19.68 -3.92
N ASN A 279 12.77 -19.02 -4.62
CA ASN A 279 12.89 -17.62 -5.04
C ASN A 279 11.53 -16.93 -4.87
N VAL A 280 11.37 -16.26 -3.73
CA VAL A 280 10.17 -15.49 -3.35
C VAL A 280 10.60 -14.14 -2.80
N THR A 281 9.76 -13.12 -2.96
CA THR A 281 10.03 -11.79 -2.38
C THR A 281 9.43 -11.69 -0.99
N GLN A 282 9.98 -10.80 -0.15
CA GLN A 282 9.38 -10.48 1.16
C GLN A 282 7.94 -9.97 1.02
N GLU A 283 7.61 -9.29 -0.09
CA GLU A 283 6.25 -8.83 -0.38
C GLU A 283 5.29 -9.99 -0.63
N GLN A 284 5.67 -11.01 -1.41
CA GLN A 284 4.86 -12.20 -1.63
C GLN A 284 4.56 -12.94 -0.31
N ILE A 285 5.58 -13.11 0.54
CA ILE A 285 5.44 -13.74 1.85
C ILE A 285 4.48 -12.95 2.76
N ASN A 286 4.63 -11.62 2.82
CA ASN A 286 3.76 -10.77 3.63
C ASN A 286 2.30 -10.82 3.13
N ASN A 287 2.09 -10.72 1.81
CA ASN A 287 0.76 -10.73 1.20
C ASN A 287 0.03 -12.07 1.44
N SER A 288 0.75 -13.18 1.37
CA SER A 288 0.18 -14.52 1.65
C SER A 288 -0.19 -14.67 3.13
N PHE A 289 0.63 -14.15 4.04
CA PHE A 289 0.30 -14.09 5.47
C PHE A 289 -0.94 -13.23 5.74
N ASP A 290 -1.04 -12.06 5.11
CA ASP A 290 -2.21 -11.18 5.24
C ASP A 290 -3.47 -11.84 4.66
N ARG A 291 -3.37 -12.58 3.55
CA ARG A 291 -4.48 -13.37 2.98
C ARG A 291 -4.94 -14.46 3.96
N LEU A 292 -4.02 -15.33 4.39
CA LEU A 292 -4.31 -16.45 5.28
C LEU A 292 -4.86 -15.97 6.63
N SER A 293 -4.16 -15.06 7.31
CA SER A 293 -4.59 -14.56 8.63
C SER A 293 -5.95 -13.86 8.60
N LYS A 294 -6.31 -13.19 7.49
CA LYS A 294 -7.62 -12.56 7.30
C LYS A 294 -8.74 -13.58 7.15
N VAL A 295 -8.56 -14.63 6.33
CA VAL A 295 -9.61 -15.65 6.18
C VAL A 295 -9.74 -16.52 7.43
N MET A 296 -8.65 -16.75 8.17
CA MET A 296 -8.72 -17.42 9.48
C MET A 296 -9.58 -16.65 10.50
N GLN A 297 -9.61 -15.31 10.45
CA GLN A 297 -10.55 -14.52 11.27
C GLN A 297 -12.00 -14.68 10.80
N MET A 298 -12.22 -14.85 9.49
CA MET A 298 -13.55 -15.10 8.91
C MET A 298 -14.11 -16.48 9.24
N LEU A 299 -13.30 -17.44 9.72
CA LEU A 299 -13.78 -18.73 10.25
C LEU A 299 -14.67 -18.59 11.50
N SER A 300 -14.86 -17.38 12.03
CA SER A 300 -15.92 -17.06 13.00
C SER A 300 -17.33 -16.94 12.38
N PHE A 301 -17.46 -16.95 11.06
CA PHE A 301 -18.72 -16.77 10.35
C PHE A 301 -19.46 -18.12 10.19
N GLU A 302 -20.23 -18.49 11.21
CA GLU A 302 -21.06 -19.69 11.20
C GLU A 302 -22.21 -19.59 10.17
N LYS A 303 -22.35 -20.64 9.35
CA LYS A 303 -23.47 -20.81 8.40
C LYS A 303 -24.77 -21.08 9.14
N GLY A 304 -25.89 -20.56 8.64
CA GLY A 304 -27.19 -20.84 9.22
C GLY A 304 -27.75 -22.21 8.84
N ASN A 305 -28.14 -23.01 9.84
CA ASN A 305 -28.97 -24.20 9.63
C ASN A 305 -30.40 -23.77 9.27
N LYS A 306 -30.87 -24.19 8.10
CA LYS A 306 -32.15 -23.82 7.49
C LYS A 306 -33.27 -24.84 7.74
N GLU A 307 -33.02 -25.99 8.34
CA GLU A 307 -33.98 -27.10 8.50
C GLU A 307 -35.29 -26.67 9.18
N THR A 308 -35.19 -25.89 10.25
CA THR A 308 -36.35 -25.37 10.99
C THR A 308 -37.11 -24.29 10.21
N LEU A 309 -36.41 -23.45 9.44
CA LEU A 309 -37.00 -22.43 8.57
C LEU A 309 -37.75 -23.08 7.40
N ILE A 310 -37.15 -24.07 6.75
CA ILE A 310 -37.79 -24.88 5.69
C ILE A 310 -39.02 -25.59 6.25
N SER A 311 -38.92 -26.24 7.42
CA SER A 311 -40.06 -26.92 8.05
C SER A 311 -41.24 -25.98 8.36
N LEU A 312 -40.96 -24.71 8.67
CA LEU A 312 -41.99 -23.69 8.90
C LEU A 312 -42.60 -23.19 7.58
N ILE A 313 -41.78 -22.95 6.55
CA ILE A 313 -42.24 -22.65 5.17
C ILE A 313 -43.18 -23.76 4.68
N ASP A 314 -42.73 -25.02 4.71
CA ASP A 314 -43.48 -26.21 4.30
C ASP A 314 -44.82 -26.38 5.05
N ARG A 315 -44.94 -25.82 6.26
CA ARG A 315 -46.17 -25.83 7.05
C ARG A 315 -47.13 -24.71 6.62
N ILE A 316 -46.59 -23.54 6.29
CA ILE A 316 -47.35 -22.37 5.83
C ILE A 316 -47.87 -22.58 4.41
N GLU A 317 -47.08 -23.17 3.51
CA GLU A 317 -47.49 -23.46 2.13
C GLU A 317 -48.65 -24.46 2.01
N LYS A 318 -48.96 -25.19 3.09
CA LYS A 318 -50.11 -26.13 3.18
C LYS A 318 -51.41 -25.47 3.67
N LEU A 319 -51.38 -24.18 4.01
CA LEU A 319 -52.56 -23.45 4.48
C LEU A 319 -53.40 -22.95 3.30
N ASN A 320 -54.72 -22.95 3.47
CA ASN A 320 -55.65 -22.37 2.50
C ASN A 320 -55.90 -20.89 2.82
N GLU A 321 -55.30 -19.99 2.03
CA GLU A 321 -55.46 -18.52 2.13
C GLU A 321 -56.90 -18.07 2.41
N LYS A 322 -57.88 -18.70 1.74
CA LYS A 322 -59.29 -18.28 1.77
C LYS A 322 -59.95 -18.41 3.14
N GLU A 323 -59.40 -19.24 4.03
CA GLU A 323 -59.88 -19.46 5.39
C GLU A 323 -59.44 -18.35 6.37
N TYR A 324 -58.48 -17.51 5.98
CA TYR A 324 -57.87 -16.49 6.84
C TYR A 324 -58.29 -15.06 6.47
N ILE A 325 -58.23 -14.18 7.47
CA ILE A 325 -58.45 -12.73 7.35
C ILE A 325 -57.33 -12.11 6.52
N SER A 326 -57.71 -11.35 5.49
CA SER A 326 -56.82 -10.90 4.40
C SER A 326 -55.65 -10.05 4.92
N GLU A 327 -55.90 -9.16 5.88
CA GLU A 327 -54.84 -8.34 6.48
C GLU A 327 -53.77 -9.18 7.20
N THR A 328 -54.17 -10.28 7.86
CA THR A 328 -53.22 -11.17 8.57
C THR A 328 -52.47 -12.08 7.62
N TRP A 329 -53.12 -12.54 6.54
CA TRP A 329 -52.48 -13.35 5.50
C TRP A 329 -51.43 -12.56 4.72
N SER A 330 -51.72 -11.32 4.33
CA SER A 330 -50.79 -10.46 3.60
C SER A 330 -49.46 -10.23 4.36
N LYS A 331 -49.54 -10.00 5.68
CA LYS A 331 -48.36 -9.87 6.56
C LYS A 331 -47.53 -11.15 6.64
N LEU A 332 -48.18 -12.31 6.68
CA LEU A 332 -47.51 -13.61 6.61
C LEU A 332 -46.81 -13.81 5.26
N GLN A 333 -47.48 -13.49 4.16
CA GLN A 333 -46.96 -13.67 2.81
C GLN A 333 -45.70 -12.83 2.54
N GLU A 334 -45.62 -11.60 3.09
CA GLU A 334 -44.40 -10.79 3.07
C GLU A 334 -43.23 -11.54 3.72
N LYS A 335 -43.41 -12.03 4.96
CA LYS A 335 -42.37 -12.73 5.72
C LYS A 335 -42.00 -14.09 5.11
N LEU A 336 -42.98 -14.80 4.55
CA LEU A 336 -42.77 -16.05 3.83
C LEU A 336 -41.86 -15.84 2.60
N SER A 337 -42.11 -14.78 1.82
CA SER A 337 -41.30 -14.46 0.64
C SER A 337 -39.84 -14.15 1.00
N PHE A 338 -39.62 -13.43 2.10
CA PHE A 338 -38.28 -13.15 2.63
C PHE A 338 -37.59 -14.44 3.11
N ALA A 339 -38.29 -15.29 3.88
CA ALA A 339 -37.75 -16.56 4.36
C ALA A 339 -37.35 -17.51 3.21
N ILE A 340 -38.13 -17.58 2.14
CA ILE A 340 -37.79 -18.33 0.93
C ILE A 340 -36.51 -17.79 0.26
N SER A 341 -36.29 -16.47 0.28
CA SER A 341 -35.05 -15.87 -0.24
C SER A 341 -33.81 -16.26 0.60
N ILE A 342 -33.96 -16.28 1.93
CA ILE A 342 -32.92 -16.70 2.88
C ILE A 342 -32.55 -18.19 2.71
N VAL A 343 -33.53 -19.06 2.49
CA VAL A 343 -33.27 -20.49 2.22
C VAL A 343 -32.44 -20.68 0.95
N LYS A 344 -32.69 -19.90 -0.10
CA LYS A 344 -32.00 -19.99 -1.40
C LYS A 344 -30.57 -19.44 -1.40
N HIS A 345 -30.26 -18.45 -0.55
CA HIS A 345 -28.93 -17.84 -0.51
C HIS A 345 -27.92 -18.80 0.16
N GLU A 346 -26.81 -19.12 -0.49
CA GLU A 346 -25.85 -20.12 0.02
C GLU A 346 -25.15 -19.65 1.30
N ASN A 347 -24.54 -18.46 1.24
CA ASN A 347 -23.66 -17.93 2.27
C ASN A 347 -24.42 -17.09 3.32
N VAL A 348 -25.48 -17.65 3.92
CA VAL A 348 -26.24 -16.96 5.00
C VAL A 348 -25.67 -17.30 6.38
N LEU A 349 -25.55 -16.28 7.23
CA LEU A 349 -25.11 -16.42 8.61
C LEU A 349 -26.20 -17.01 9.51
N LYS A 350 -25.77 -17.66 10.59
CA LYS A 350 -26.63 -18.24 11.62
C LYS A 350 -27.69 -17.27 12.16
N ASP A 351 -27.30 -16.05 12.49
CA ASP A 351 -28.20 -15.04 13.06
C ASP A 351 -29.27 -14.58 12.06
N ASP A 352 -28.95 -14.51 10.76
CA ASP A 352 -29.90 -14.11 9.72
C ASP A 352 -31.00 -15.17 9.50
N VAL A 353 -30.63 -16.46 9.53
CA VAL A 353 -31.61 -17.56 9.45
C VAL A 353 -32.50 -17.59 10.70
N MET A 354 -31.91 -17.43 11.90
CA MET A 354 -32.65 -17.38 13.16
C MET A 354 -33.64 -16.22 13.18
N LYS A 355 -33.21 -15.01 12.81
CA LYS A 355 -34.08 -13.84 12.71
C LYS A 355 -35.20 -14.03 11.69
N SER A 356 -34.90 -14.61 10.52
CA SER A 356 -35.93 -14.91 9.51
C SER A 356 -36.96 -15.93 10.01
N TYR A 357 -36.54 -16.90 10.83
CA TYR A 357 -37.44 -17.85 11.48
C TYR A 357 -38.35 -17.18 12.51
N GLU A 358 -37.80 -16.31 13.36
CA GLU A 358 -38.58 -15.56 14.36
C GLU A 358 -39.62 -14.63 13.73
N GLU A 359 -39.24 -13.87 12.70
CA GLU A 359 -40.17 -12.98 11.98
C GLU A 359 -41.29 -13.77 11.28
N LEU A 360 -40.95 -14.89 10.64
CA LEU A 360 -41.93 -15.77 9.99
C LEU A 360 -42.88 -16.41 11.02
N LEU A 361 -42.33 -17.00 12.09
CA LEU A 361 -43.11 -17.63 13.15
C LEU A 361 -44.08 -16.65 13.81
N ARG A 362 -43.63 -15.43 14.07
CA ARG A 362 -44.48 -14.38 14.62
C ARG A 362 -45.66 -14.07 13.68
N SER A 363 -45.40 -13.85 12.39
CA SER A 363 -46.49 -13.57 11.43
C SER A 363 -47.46 -14.74 11.28
N PHE A 364 -46.98 -15.98 11.39
CA PHE A 364 -47.82 -17.19 11.40
C PHE A 364 -48.73 -17.27 12.64
N LEU A 365 -48.24 -16.86 13.82
CA LEU A 365 -49.04 -16.76 15.05
C LEU A 365 -50.02 -15.57 15.06
N GLU A 366 -49.79 -14.57 14.21
CA GLU A 366 -50.69 -13.42 14.01
C GLU A 366 -51.86 -13.73 13.05
N LEU A 367 -51.85 -14.86 12.33
CA LEU A 367 -52.97 -15.33 11.50
C LEU A 367 -54.29 -15.43 12.27
N ARG A 368 -55.40 -15.04 11.62
CA ARG A 368 -56.76 -15.19 12.16
C ARG A 368 -57.67 -15.83 11.10
N LEU A 369 -58.43 -16.85 11.50
CA LEU A 369 -59.46 -17.45 10.65
C LEU A 369 -60.63 -16.47 10.48
N LYS A 370 -61.29 -16.50 9.31
CA LYS A 370 -62.57 -15.82 9.10
C LYS A 370 -63.64 -16.46 10.00
N PRO A 371 -64.39 -15.69 10.80
CA PRO A 371 -65.47 -16.24 11.62
C PRO A 371 -66.60 -16.81 10.74
N SER A 372 -67.20 -17.93 11.16
CA SER A 372 -68.34 -18.53 10.44
C SER A 372 -69.54 -17.57 10.39
N LYS A 373 -70.26 -17.61 9.27
CA LYS A 373 -71.47 -16.82 9.01
C LYS A 373 -72.71 -17.68 8.77
N ASP A 374 -72.66 -18.98 9.07
CA ASP A 374 -73.69 -19.95 8.67
C ASP A 374 -75.05 -19.59 9.27
N LYS A 375 -75.11 -19.30 10.59
CA LYS A 375 -76.34 -18.81 11.25
C LYS A 375 -76.87 -17.50 10.64
N LEU A 376 -75.98 -16.61 10.20
CA LEU A 376 -76.38 -15.34 9.60
C LEU A 376 -77.00 -15.57 8.21
N GLN A 377 -76.44 -16.49 7.44
CA GLN A 377 -76.99 -16.94 6.15
C GLN A 377 -78.37 -17.58 6.31
N GLU A 378 -78.57 -18.43 7.33
CA GLU A 378 -79.87 -19.03 7.64
C GLU A 378 -80.91 -17.97 8.00
N LEU A 379 -80.57 -17.02 8.87
CA LEU A 379 -81.48 -15.94 9.28
C LEU A 379 -81.85 -15.01 8.11
N ILE A 380 -80.88 -14.65 7.26
CA ILE A 380 -81.11 -13.90 6.01
C ILE A 380 -82.07 -14.68 5.11
N SER A 381 -81.78 -15.96 4.87
CA SER A 381 -82.62 -16.85 4.04
C SER A 381 -84.04 -17.03 4.60
N LYS A 382 -84.20 -17.00 5.93
CA LYS A 382 -85.51 -17.05 6.60
C LYS A 382 -86.28 -15.75 6.41
N ALA A 383 -85.63 -14.59 6.60
CA ALA A 383 -86.24 -13.27 6.43
C ALA A 383 -86.70 -13.01 4.99
N GLU A 384 -85.91 -13.45 4.00
CA GLU A 384 -86.23 -13.31 2.58
C GLU A 384 -87.44 -14.15 2.12
N LYS A 385 -87.77 -15.22 2.85
CA LYS A 385 -88.90 -16.12 2.55
C LYS A 385 -90.22 -15.71 3.21
N ILE A 386 -90.25 -14.59 3.94
CA ILE A 386 -91.46 -14.13 4.64
C ILE A 386 -92.45 -13.51 3.66
N ASP A 387 -93.70 -13.98 3.70
CA ASP A 387 -94.81 -13.36 2.98
C ASP A 387 -95.16 -12.00 3.61
N LYS A 388 -94.64 -10.94 3.00
CA LYS A 388 -94.87 -9.55 3.43
C LYS A 388 -96.35 -9.14 3.41
N ASN A 389 -97.24 -9.86 2.74
CA ASN A 389 -98.66 -9.49 2.74
C ASN A 389 -99.32 -9.71 4.10
N ARG A 390 -98.83 -10.65 4.91
CA ARG A 390 -99.38 -11.03 6.22
C ARG A 390 -99.08 -10.05 7.35
N TYR A 391 -98.08 -9.18 7.21
CA TYR A 391 -97.52 -8.40 8.34
C TYR A 391 -97.68 -6.89 8.18
N THR A 392 -97.79 -6.18 9.31
CA THR A 392 -97.94 -4.72 9.34
C THR A 392 -96.69 -4.00 8.79
N GLU A 393 -96.91 -2.87 8.11
CA GLU A 393 -95.84 -2.09 7.47
C GLU A 393 -94.74 -1.67 8.47
N ASN A 394 -95.12 -1.26 9.69
CA ASN A 394 -94.17 -0.87 10.73
C ASN A 394 -93.24 -2.02 11.12
N SER A 395 -93.77 -3.24 11.30
CA SER A 395 -92.95 -4.40 11.69
C SER A 395 -92.03 -4.86 10.55
N LEU A 396 -92.53 -4.85 9.30
CA LEU A 396 -91.72 -5.13 8.11
C LEU A 396 -90.60 -4.12 7.90
N LYS A 397 -90.82 -2.83 8.19
CA LYS A 397 -89.81 -1.77 8.10
C LYS A 397 -88.67 -1.95 9.12
N VAL A 398 -88.93 -2.61 10.25
CA VAL A 398 -87.89 -3.02 11.20
C VAL A 398 -87.12 -4.23 10.68
N LEU A 399 -87.82 -5.23 10.11
CA LEU A 399 -87.20 -6.40 9.47
C LEU A 399 -86.28 -5.99 8.31
N ASP A 400 -86.75 -5.16 7.38
CA ASP A 400 -85.98 -4.76 6.21
C ASP A 400 -84.68 -4.02 6.60
N LYS A 401 -84.73 -3.16 7.63
CA LYS A 401 -83.51 -2.51 8.20
C LYS A 401 -82.55 -3.50 8.86
N ALA A 402 -83.07 -4.51 9.55
CA ALA A 402 -82.24 -5.54 10.16
C ALA A 402 -81.59 -6.45 9.10
N LEU A 403 -82.35 -6.79 8.05
CA LEU A 403 -81.91 -7.59 6.90
C LEU A 403 -80.85 -6.87 6.07
N GLU A 404 -81.00 -5.55 5.85
CA GLU A 404 -79.99 -4.71 5.19
C GLU A 404 -78.64 -4.75 5.94
N LYS A 405 -78.67 -4.51 7.26
CA LYS A 405 -77.46 -4.61 8.11
C LYS A 405 -76.86 -6.01 8.10
N ALA A 406 -77.69 -7.04 8.21
CA ALA A 406 -77.26 -8.44 8.18
C ALA A 406 -76.58 -8.79 6.85
N ARG A 407 -77.13 -8.37 5.71
CA ARG A 407 -76.50 -8.54 4.38
C ARG A 407 -75.17 -7.79 4.27
N GLY A 408 -75.06 -6.60 4.87
CA GLY A 408 -73.79 -5.86 4.93
C GLY A 408 -72.69 -6.64 5.66
N VAL A 409 -72.98 -7.12 6.86
CA VAL A 409 -72.06 -7.97 7.67
C VAL A 409 -71.79 -9.32 6.99
N PHE A 410 -72.78 -9.90 6.31
CA PHE A 410 -72.63 -11.15 5.57
C PHE A 410 -71.63 -11.00 4.41
N SER A 411 -71.75 -9.93 3.63
CA SER A 411 -70.88 -9.65 2.47
C SER A 411 -69.47 -9.15 2.83
N ASN A 412 -69.25 -8.59 4.02
CA ASN A 412 -67.92 -8.12 4.45
C ASN A 412 -67.01 -9.28 4.86
N GLU A 413 -66.07 -9.72 4.02
CA GLU A 413 -65.17 -10.84 4.32
C GLU A 413 -64.32 -10.65 5.60
N GLU A 414 -64.09 -9.41 6.02
CA GLU A 414 -63.28 -9.07 7.20
C GLU A 414 -64.13 -8.84 8.46
N SER A 415 -65.45 -9.11 8.43
CA SER A 415 -66.32 -8.90 9.61
C SER A 415 -65.95 -9.79 10.79
N ILE A 416 -65.83 -9.17 11.96
CA ILE A 416 -65.43 -9.84 13.20
C ILE A 416 -66.61 -10.58 13.86
N GLU A 417 -66.29 -11.57 14.70
CA GLU A 417 -67.28 -12.41 15.40
C GLU A 417 -68.35 -11.59 16.14
N LYS A 418 -67.95 -10.47 16.76
CA LYS A 418 -68.88 -9.56 17.46
C LYS A 418 -69.93 -8.93 16.53
N GLU A 419 -69.53 -8.53 15.32
CA GLU A 419 -70.44 -7.94 14.33
C GLU A 419 -71.43 -8.98 13.80
N ILE A 420 -70.94 -10.20 13.54
CA ILE A 420 -71.76 -11.33 13.10
C ILE A 420 -72.77 -11.73 14.18
N LEU A 421 -72.36 -11.76 15.45
CA LEU A 421 -73.23 -12.02 16.59
C LEU A 421 -74.29 -10.92 16.78
N GLU A 422 -73.92 -9.66 16.61
CA GLU A 422 -74.86 -8.53 16.69
C GLU A 422 -75.85 -8.54 15.52
N ALA A 423 -75.40 -8.81 14.29
CA ALA A 423 -76.25 -8.97 13.11
C ALA A 423 -77.24 -10.12 13.27
N ASN A 424 -76.78 -11.28 13.76
CA ASN A 424 -77.63 -12.42 14.12
C ASN A 424 -78.72 -12.01 15.11
N LYS A 425 -78.34 -11.40 16.25
CA LYS A 425 -79.27 -10.98 17.29
C LYS A 425 -80.30 -9.98 16.78
N ASN A 426 -79.87 -8.98 16.00
CA ASN A 426 -80.75 -7.93 15.49
C ASN A 426 -81.76 -8.48 14.46
N LEU A 427 -81.33 -9.38 13.57
CA LEU A 427 -82.21 -10.01 12.59
C LEU A 427 -83.17 -11.01 13.25
N GLU A 428 -82.70 -11.80 14.22
CA GLU A 428 -83.52 -12.73 15.00
C GLU A 428 -84.59 -12.00 15.83
N LEU A 429 -84.26 -10.87 16.46
CA LEU A 429 -85.23 -10.01 17.14
C LEU A 429 -86.25 -9.40 16.18
N ALA A 430 -85.82 -8.93 15.00
CA ALA A 430 -86.73 -8.35 14.02
C ALA A 430 -87.70 -9.38 13.42
N LEU A 431 -87.23 -10.62 13.22
CA LEU A 431 -88.05 -11.77 12.81
C LEU A 431 -89.10 -12.14 13.85
N ASN A 432 -88.73 -12.16 15.13
CA ASN A 432 -89.62 -12.56 16.23
C ASN A 432 -90.65 -11.47 16.58
N ASN A 433 -90.38 -10.20 16.28
CA ASN A 433 -91.25 -9.05 16.56
C ASN A 433 -92.14 -8.64 15.36
N LEU A 434 -92.35 -9.52 14.39
CA LEU A 434 -93.30 -9.30 13.30
C LEU A 434 -94.74 -9.34 13.81
N VAL A 435 -95.57 -8.39 13.38
CA VAL A 435 -96.96 -8.24 13.81
C VAL A 435 -97.88 -8.50 12.61
N GLU A 436 -98.75 -9.51 12.70
CA GLU A 436 -99.69 -9.84 11.62
C GLU A 436 -100.72 -8.72 11.41
N LYS A 437 -101.23 -8.58 10.19
CA LYS A 437 -102.38 -7.71 9.89
C LYS A 437 -103.63 -8.39 10.41
N GLU A 438 -104.47 -7.67 11.16
CA GLU A 438 -105.77 -8.19 11.59
C GLU A 438 -106.65 -8.50 10.37
N SER A 439 -107.10 -9.74 10.26
CA SER A 439 -108.20 -10.10 9.37
C SER A 439 -109.49 -9.52 9.94
N SER A 440 -110.06 -8.52 9.26
CA SER A 440 -111.29 -7.86 9.68
C SER A 440 -112.44 -8.85 9.86
N ASN A 441 -112.81 -9.14 11.10
CA ASN A 441 -114.08 -9.77 11.44
C ASN A 441 -114.63 -9.09 12.71
N ILE A 442 -115.76 -8.41 12.55
CA ILE A 442 -116.37 -7.55 13.57
C ILE A 442 -117.15 -8.42 14.56
N ASN A 443 -117.00 -8.18 15.87
CA ASN A 443 -118.12 -8.13 16.83
C ASN A 443 -117.69 -7.62 18.22
N ASN A 444 -118.55 -6.80 18.83
CA ASN A 444 -118.40 -6.21 20.17
C ASN A 444 -118.79 -7.18 21.31
N SER A 445 -118.16 -7.04 22.47
CA SER A 445 -118.87 -6.93 23.77
C SER A 445 -118.00 -6.24 24.83
N GLU A 446 -118.63 -5.71 25.88
CA GLU A 446 -118.12 -4.61 26.72
C GLU A 446 -117.30 -5.02 27.97
N SER A 447 -116.31 -4.17 28.29
CA SER A 447 -116.06 -3.52 29.60
C SER A 447 -116.31 -4.25 30.93
N GLU A 448 -115.26 -4.39 31.78
CA GLU A 448 -114.97 -3.44 32.88
C GLU A 448 -113.77 -3.86 33.78
N ASN A 449 -112.97 -2.86 34.20
CA ASN A 449 -112.32 -2.59 35.51
C ASN A 449 -111.75 -3.75 36.39
N ASN A 450 -110.62 -3.63 37.11
CA ASN A 450 -110.18 -2.44 37.86
C ASN A 450 -108.70 -2.44 38.36
N SER A 451 -108.10 -1.24 38.37
CA SER A 451 -107.16 -0.65 39.38
C SER A 451 -105.65 -0.99 39.54
N ASN A 452 -104.91 0.12 39.71
CA ASN A 452 -103.71 0.38 40.54
C ASN A 452 -102.31 -0.01 40.01
N SER A 453 -101.27 0.83 40.15
CA SER A 453 -101.22 2.27 40.49
C SER A 453 -99.91 2.93 40.01
N ILE A 454 -99.93 4.26 39.92
CA ILE A 454 -98.87 5.17 39.48
C ILE A 454 -97.77 5.34 40.54
N THR A 455 -96.52 5.58 40.14
CA THR A 455 -95.70 6.68 40.70
C THR A 455 -94.54 7.06 39.79
N GLU A 456 -94.16 8.33 39.84
CA GLU A 456 -93.40 9.07 38.84
C GLU A 456 -92.33 9.93 39.53
N ASN A 457 -91.23 10.27 38.82
CA ASN A 457 -90.18 11.24 39.23
C ASN A 457 -89.27 10.77 40.41
N ASN A 458 -88.00 11.17 40.58
CA ASN A 458 -87.33 12.42 40.24
C ASN A 458 -85.79 12.30 40.38
N VAL A 459 -85.10 13.15 39.62
CA VAL A 459 -83.71 13.66 39.70
C VAL A 459 -83.04 13.64 41.10
N ASN A 460 -81.76 13.22 41.23
CA ASN A 460 -80.61 14.14 41.31
C ASN A 460 -79.18 13.51 41.31
N ASN A 461 -78.20 14.36 40.99
CA ASN A 461 -76.75 14.21 41.14
C ASN A 461 -76.37 14.16 42.66
N ASN A 462 -75.17 13.78 43.13
CA ASN A 462 -73.91 14.43 42.78
C ASN A 462 -72.65 13.79 43.39
N ILE A 463 -71.53 14.09 42.72
CA ILE A 463 -70.11 14.18 43.14
C ILE A 463 -69.82 14.16 44.65
N ASN A 464 -68.74 13.48 45.04
CA ASN A 464 -67.80 14.11 46.00
C ASN A 464 -66.33 13.92 45.62
N LYS A 465 -65.58 15.02 45.69
CA LYS A 465 -64.10 15.08 45.66
C LYS A 465 -63.57 14.88 47.12
N ASN A 466 -62.29 15.01 47.52
CA ASN A 466 -61.16 15.78 46.98
C ASN A 466 -59.81 15.41 47.66
N GLU A 467 -58.70 15.91 47.07
CA GLU A 467 -57.39 16.26 47.70
C GLU A 467 -56.47 15.10 48.18
N ASN A 468 -55.13 15.22 48.39
CA ASN A 468 -54.02 16.15 48.03
C ASN A 468 -52.68 15.46 48.47
N ILE A 469 -51.41 15.81 48.14
CA ILE A 469 -50.67 16.59 47.11
C ILE A 469 -49.16 16.20 47.30
N ILE A 470 -48.28 16.42 46.30
CA ILE A 470 -46.93 17.08 46.39
C ILE A 470 -46.08 16.86 45.10
N ALA A 471 -45.78 18.00 44.46
CA ALA A 471 -44.58 18.43 43.70
C ALA A 471 -43.77 17.53 42.74
N SER A 472 -43.96 17.77 41.43
CA SER A 472 -42.95 18.21 40.44
C SER A 472 -41.43 17.91 40.57
N THR A 473 -40.80 17.47 39.46
CA THR A 473 -39.91 18.35 38.66
C THR A 473 -39.64 17.84 37.21
N THR A 474 -39.83 18.74 36.24
CA THR A 474 -39.23 18.86 34.88
C THR A 474 -38.31 17.76 34.33
N SER A 475 -38.43 17.34 33.05
CA SER A 475 -38.06 18.20 31.91
C SER A 475 -38.59 17.75 30.52
N LYS A 476 -38.45 18.64 29.53
CA LYS A 476 -38.83 18.55 28.11
C LYS A 476 -38.19 17.38 27.35
N GLY A 477 -38.86 16.88 26.30
CA GLY A 477 -38.23 16.02 25.29
C GLY A 477 -39.19 15.47 24.24
N ASN A 478 -39.59 16.29 23.26
CA ASN A 478 -40.36 15.84 22.11
C ASN A 478 -39.43 15.14 21.10
N THR A 479 -39.75 13.93 20.62
CA THR A 479 -38.99 13.28 19.53
C THR A 479 -39.91 12.56 18.56
N SER A 480 -40.05 13.14 17.37
CA SER A 480 -40.64 12.50 16.20
C SER A 480 -39.70 11.44 15.61
N ASN A 481 -40.28 10.44 14.94
CA ASN A 481 -39.56 9.52 14.08
C ASN A 481 -38.85 10.23 12.92
N THR A 482 -37.53 10.07 12.81
CA THR A 482 -36.78 10.10 11.55
C THR A 482 -35.61 9.12 11.63
N ILE A 483 -35.76 7.93 11.03
CA ILE A 483 -34.66 6.96 10.92
C ILE A 483 -33.79 7.34 9.74
N SER A 484 -32.59 7.87 10.04
CA SER A 484 -31.52 8.06 9.06
C SER A 484 -30.58 6.84 9.07
N LYS A 485 -30.02 6.52 7.90
CA LYS A 485 -29.03 5.44 7.73
C LYS A 485 -27.78 5.67 8.59
N GLY A 486 -27.26 4.59 9.16
CA GLY A 486 -25.95 4.56 9.79
C GLY A 486 -25.54 3.14 10.15
N ASN A 487 -24.60 2.57 9.40
CA ASN A 487 -24.06 1.24 9.70
C ASN A 487 -23.43 1.23 11.10
N LYS A 488 -23.95 0.39 12.00
CA LYS A 488 -23.21 -0.14 13.13
C LYS A 488 -23.22 -1.66 13.03
N LEU A 489 -22.03 -2.24 13.02
CA LEU A 489 -21.82 -3.68 13.06
C LEU A 489 -22.39 -4.25 14.37
N PRO A 490 -22.96 -5.47 14.37
CA PRO A 490 -23.38 -6.14 15.59
C PRO A 490 -22.18 -6.48 16.47
N ASN A 491 -22.42 -6.52 17.78
CA ASN A 491 -21.41 -6.78 18.80
C ASN A 491 -21.20 -8.31 18.94
N THR A 492 -20.10 -8.85 18.42
CA THR A 492 -19.80 -10.30 18.42
C THR A 492 -19.33 -10.80 19.80
N GLY A 493 -20.26 -10.86 20.74
CA GLY A 493 -20.06 -11.35 22.10
C GLY A 493 -20.40 -12.83 22.30
N GLY A 494 -19.81 -13.73 21.50
CA GLY A 494 -20.00 -15.19 21.60
C GLY A 494 -18.68 -15.93 21.37
N ARG A 495 -18.21 -16.68 22.38
CA ARG A 495 -16.87 -17.31 22.34
C ARG A 495 -16.93 -18.72 21.73
N SER A 496 -16.24 -18.93 20.61
CA SER A 496 -15.46 -20.15 20.40
C SER A 496 -13.99 -19.83 20.69
N ASN A 497 -13.31 -20.71 21.43
CA ASN A 497 -12.40 -20.25 22.48
C ASN A 497 -10.94 -20.74 22.36
N VAL A 498 -10.53 -21.25 21.19
CA VAL A 498 -9.19 -21.84 20.98
C VAL A 498 -8.37 -21.04 19.95
N ALA A 499 -8.71 -21.08 18.66
CA ALA A 499 -7.90 -20.45 17.61
C ALA A 499 -7.83 -18.91 17.68
N ALA A 500 -8.98 -18.22 17.80
CA ALA A 500 -9.04 -16.75 17.67
C ALA A 500 -8.25 -15.97 18.75
N LEU A 501 -8.08 -16.54 19.94
CA LEU A 501 -7.31 -15.94 21.04
C LEU A 501 -5.80 -16.07 20.84
N LEU A 502 -5.33 -17.16 20.23
CA LEU A 502 -3.91 -17.36 19.95
C LEU A 502 -3.43 -16.38 18.86
N PHE A 503 -4.17 -16.26 17.76
CA PHE A 503 -3.83 -15.35 16.65
C PHE A 503 -3.69 -13.88 17.03
N ALA A 504 -4.60 -13.33 17.84
CA ALA A 504 -4.54 -11.91 18.21
C ALA A 504 -3.25 -11.56 18.98
N SER A 505 -2.73 -12.52 19.76
CA SER A 505 -1.49 -12.34 20.53
C SER A 505 -0.23 -12.45 19.66
N THR A 506 -0.18 -13.41 18.72
CA THR A 506 0.99 -13.65 17.86
C THR A 506 1.16 -12.56 16.80
N ILE A 507 0.07 -12.09 16.17
CA ILE A 507 0.08 -11.00 15.19
C ILE A 507 0.70 -9.72 15.78
N THR A 508 0.37 -9.40 17.05
CA THR A 508 0.87 -8.21 17.73
C THR A 508 2.39 -8.23 17.92
N VAL A 509 2.96 -9.41 18.21
CA VAL A 509 4.42 -9.58 18.36
C VAL A 509 5.12 -9.51 16.99
N ILE A 510 4.58 -10.21 15.99
CA ILE A 510 5.14 -10.29 14.63
C ILE A 510 5.14 -8.90 13.94
N GLY A 511 4.05 -8.15 14.04
CA GLY A 511 3.98 -6.79 13.48
C GLY A 511 5.04 -5.84 14.04
N SER A 512 5.43 -6.02 15.31
CA SER A 512 6.50 -5.24 15.94
C SER A 512 7.92 -5.57 15.43
N LEU A 513 8.12 -6.79 14.92
CA LEU A 513 9.37 -7.23 14.31
C LEU A 513 9.48 -6.76 12.85
N ILE A 514 8.39 -6.88 12.08
CA ILE A 514 8.34 -6.40 10.68
C ILE A 514 8.54 -4.87 10.62
N ALA A 515 7.92 -4.11 11.54
CA ALA A 515 8.12 -2.66 11.65
C ALA A 515 9.56 -2.24 12.02
N LYS A 516 10.35 -3.13 12.65
CA LYS A 516 11.76 -2.90 12.98
C LYS A 516 12.73 -3.20 11.83
N LYS A 517 12.37 -4.05 10.85
CA LYS A 517 13.23 -4.33 9.67
C LYS A 517 13.08 -3.26 8.56
N LYS A 518 12.04 -2.42 8.60
CA LYS A 518 11.81 -1.27 7.70
C LYS A 518 12.38 0.08 8.18
N ARG A 519 13.22 0.08 9.22
CA ARG A 519 13.89 1.28 9.78
C ARG A 519 15.37 1.01 10.03
#